data_AF-A0A072NSI9-F1
#
_entry.id   AF-A0A072NSI9-F1
#
_cell.length_a   1.000
_cell.length_b   1.000
_cell.length_c   1.000
_cell.angle_alpha   90.00
_cell.angle_beta   90.00
_cell.angle_gamma   90.00
#
_symmetry.space_group_name_H-M   'P 1'
#
loop_
_entity.id
_entity.type
_entity.pdbx_description
1 polymer ?
#
loop_
_entity_poly.entity_id
_entity_poly.type
_entity_poly.pdbx_seq_one_letter_code
_entity_poly.pdbx_strand_id
1 'polypeptide(L)'
;MGDIADYHVEQFASGRWGMPINTKHKRGNDNMTNQNPTRVVTGEARLSYVNLLKPRESQYGGEAKYSVTILVPKTDVATKQKIDAAIEAAKQSGKSAKWNGVIPPMIAVPVYDGDGVKPSDGMPFGDECKGHWVFSASSKADQPPKIVDANLNPILDPTEVYSGMYGRVAVNFAPYASNGKKGVGCYLSTNVQKTRDGEPLGSAAPAAAEDFGSLAGTVPPPYGQQPVTPYSQQPMTPYGQQPVSPYVQQPVAPQQPQYGQQPTAPSQPMYGQAPQQPQQFDPITGAPINGGVYGI
;
A
#
# COMPACT_ATOMS: atom_id res chain seq x y z
N MET A 1 92.69 17.60 -36.10
CA MET A 1 91.58 16.65 -36.32
C MET A 1 90.32 17.36 -35.87
N GLY A 2 89.36 17.73 -36.69
CA GLY A 2 89.09 17.49 -38.11
C GLY A 2 87.62 17.86 -38.31
N ASP A 3 87.40 18.95 -39.03
CA ASP A 3 86.34 19.22 -40.01
C ASP A 3 84.91 18.65 -39.89
N ILE A 4 83.94 19.57 -40.10
CA ILE A 4 82.79 19.51 -41.05
C ILE A 4 81.73 18.44 -40.73
N ALA A 5 80.43 18.61 -40.91
CA ALA A 5 79.43 19.67 -41.11
C ALA A 5 78.09 18.87 -41.20
N ASP A 6 76.96 19.54 -40.95
CA ASP A 6 75.60 19.26 -41.42
C ASP A 6 75.05 17.82 -41.59
N TYR A 7 73.73 17.69 -41.42
CA TYR A 7 72.77 17.01 -42.31
C TYR A 7 71.53 16.51 -41.53
N HIS A 8 70.38 17.07 -41.93
CA HIS A 8 69.06 16.45 -42.15
C HIS A 8 68.43 15.61 -41.01
N VAL A 9 67.26 15.94 -40.47
CA VAL A 9 65.90 15.99 -41.07
C VAL A 9 65.41 14.63 -41.59
N GLU A 10 64.23 14.27 -41.06
CA GLU A 10 63.17 13.37 -41.57
C GLU A 10 63.13 11.88 -41.21
N GLN A 11 62.03 11.57 -40.50
CA GLN A 11 61.00 10.56 -40.78
C GLN A 11 61.40 9.23 -41.43
N PHE A 12 60.92 8.12 -40.84
CA PHE A 12 60.16 7.01 -41.46
C PHE A 12 60.07 5.89 -40.39
N ALA A 13 58.89 5.62 -39.82
CA ALA A 13 57.90 4.64 -40.27
C ALA A 13 58.28 3.16 -40.01
N SER A 14 57.24 2.37 -39.67
CA SER A 14 57.20 0.93 -39.35
C SER A 14 57.56 0.58 -37.90
N GLY A 15 56.87 -0.28 -37.16
CA GLY A 15 55.74 -1.13 -37.47
C GLY A 15 55.70 -2.28 -36.45
N ARG A 16 54.64 -2.31 -35.63
CA ARG A 16 53.97 -3.50 -35.09
C ARG A 16 54.60 -4.29 -33.92
N TRP A 17 53.71 -4.61 -32.97
CA TRP A 17 53.71 -5.64 -31.90
C TRP A 17 54.01 -5.20 -30.46
N GLY A 18 52.92 -4.84 -29.77
CA GLY A 18 52.38 -5.68 -28.71
C GLY A 18 52.90 -5.48 -27.28
N MET A 19 52.15 -4.72 -26.48
CA MET A 19 51.77 -5.12 -25.10
C MET A 19 50.45 -4.43 -24.72
N PRO A 20 49.39 -5.17 -24.32
CA PRO A 20 48.24 -4.55 -23.68
C PRO A 20 48.64 -4.11 -22.28
N ILE A 21 48.63 -2.80 -22.03
CA ILE A 21 48.62 -2.22 -20.70
C ILE A 21 47.38 -2.74 -19.96
N ASN A 22 47.59 -3.79 -19.17
CA ASN A 22 46.59 -4.35 -18.27
C ASN A 22 46.43 -3.41 -17.08
N THR A 23 45.72 -2.31 -17.30
CA THR A 23 45.16 -1.51 -16.20
C THR A 23 44.02 -2.32 -15.60
N LYS A 24 44.37 -3.30 -14.76
CA LYS A 24 43.48 -3.81 -13.73
C LYS A 24 43.13 -2.61 -12.85
N HIS A 25 42.09 -1.87 -13.24
CA HIS A 25 41.24 -1.22 -12.26
C HIS A 25 40.82 -2.33 -11.31
N LYS A 26 41.45 -2.38 -10.13
CA LYS A 26 40.81 -2.95 -8.96
C LYS A 26 39.46 -2.25 -8.92
N ARG A 27 38.42 -2.93 -9.39
CA ARG A 27 37.06 -2.71 -8.93
C ARG A 27 37.12 -3.00 -7.44
N GLY A 28 37.52 -1.96 -6.70
CA GLY A 28 37.20 -1.83 -5.30
C GLY A 28 35.71 -2.05 -5.19
N ASN A 29 35.35 -2.74 -4.12
CA ASN A 29 34.02 -3.21 -3.84
C ASN A 29 33.12 -2.02 -3.49
N ASP A 30 32.93 -1.09 -4.42
CA ASP A 30 31.85 -0.13 -4.38
C ASP A 30 30.61 -0.96 -4.66
N ASN A 31 29.90 -1.28 -3.59
CA ASN A 31 28.51 -1.68 -3.65
C ASN A 31 27.74 -0.48 -4.22
N MET A 32 27.92 -0.25 -5.53
CA MET A 32 27.15 0.65 -6.36
C MET A 32 25.80 -0.01 -6.53
N THR A 33 25.05 -0.10 -5.42
CA THR A 33 23.60 -0.15 -5.45
C THR A 33 23.21 0.87 -6.51
N ASN A 34 22.47 0.43 -7.51
CA ASN A 34 21.83 1.28 -8.49
C ASN A 34 20.97 2.29 -7.70
N GLN A 35 21.57 3.41 -7.26
CA GLN A 35 20.95 4.39 -6.38
C GLN A 35 19.97 5.13 -7.27
N ASN A 36 18.74 4.61 -7.34
CA ASN A 36 17.66 5.29 -8.00
C ASN A 36 17.53 6.67 -7.32
N PRO A 37 17.94 7.76 -7.99
CA PRO A 37 18.21 9.04 -7.32
C PRO A 37 16.93 9.67 -6.77
N THR A 38 15.76 9.16 -7.18
CA THR A 38 14.45 9.61 -6.72
C THR A 38 13.85 8.72 -5.64
N ARG A 39 14.49 7.60 -5.28
CA ARG A 39 14.01 6.67 -4.26
C ARG A 39 14.65 6.98 -2.91
N VAL A 40 13.82 7.14 -1.88
CA VAL A 40 14.25 7.42 -0.51
C VAL A 40 13.64 6.40 0.43
N VAL A 41 14.43 5.89 1.37
CA VAL A 41 13.92 5.21 2.56
C VAL A 41 14.04 6.19 3.71
N THR A 42 12.93 6.50 4.37
CA THR A 42 12.92 7.43 5.50
C THR A 42 13.66 6.85 6.71
N GLY A 43 14.08 7.74 7.63
CA GLY A 43 14.28 7.39 9.03
C GLY A 43 12.96 6.94 9.68
N GLU A 44 12.99 6.78 11.01
CA GLU A 44 11.76 6.49 11.76
C GLU A 44 10.81 7.69 11.68
N ALA A 45 9.58 7.44 11.21
CA ALA A 45 8.54 8.42 11.03
C ALA A 45 7.24 7.93 11.69
N ARG A 46 6.40 8.85 12.15
CA ARG A 46 5.04 8.52 12.59
C ARG A 46 4.15 8.39 11.36
N LEU A 47 3.33 7.34 11.30
CA LEU A 47 2.46 7.08 10.16
C LEU A 47 1.03 7.49 10.50
N SER A 48 0.37 8.20 9.61
CA SER A 48 -1.02 8.66 9.73
C SER A 48 -1.81 8.29 8.49
N TYR A 49 -3.13 8.18 8.60
CA TYR A 49 -4.04 7.76 7.53
C TYR A 49 -3.54 6.50 6.80
N VAL A 50 -3.20 5.47 7.58
CA VAL A 50 -2.61 4.21 7.09
C VAL A 50 -3.66 3.39 6.35
N ASN A 51 -3.52 3.30 5.03
CA ASN A 51 -4.31 2.46 4.13
C ASN A 51 -3.36 1.51 3.38
N LEU A 52 -2.58 0.71 4.14
CA LEU A 52 -1.54 -0.17 3.58
C LEU A 52 -2.03 -1.60 3.35
N LEU A 53 -3.04 -2.05 4.11
CA LEU A 53 -3.60 -3.39 4.00
C LEU A 53 -4.72 -3.49 2.96
N LYS A 54 -5.49 -2.41 2.80
CA LYS A 54 -6.59 -2.31 1.83
C LYS A 54 -6.50 -0.97 1.12
N PRO A 55 -6.65 -0.95 -0.22
CA PRO A 55 -6.69 0.29 -0.96
C PRO A 55 -7.97 1.05 -0.61
N ARG A 56 -7.88 2.37 -0.55
CA ARG A 56 -9.00 3.27 -0.24
C ARG A 56 -9.29 4.15 -1.45
N GLU A 57 -10.57 4.34 -1.76
CA GLU A 57 -11.01 5.31 -2.75
C GLU A 57 -10.78 6.75 -2.26
N SER A 58 -10.38 7.63 -3.18
CA SER A 58 -10.27 9.05 -2.88
C SER A 58 -11.68 9.64 -2.72
N GLN A 59 -11.84 10.57 -1.76
CA GLN A 59 -13.10 11.31 -1.56
C GLN A 59 -13.53 12.14 -2.79
N TYR A 60 -12.61 12.40 -3.72
CA TYR A 60 -12.86 13.10 -4.98
C TYR A 60 -13.11 12.15 -6.16
N GLY A 61 -13.34 10.86 -5.88
CA GLY A 61 -13.46 9.79 -6.86
C GLY A 61 -12.11 9.33 -7.42
N GLY A 62 -12.15 8.27 -8.22
CA GLY A 62 -10.99 7.66 -8.87
C GLY A 62 -10.62 6.29 -8.32
N GLU A 63 -9.56 5.71 -8.88
CA GLU A 63 -9.09 4.35 -8.53
C GLU A 63 -8.67 4.26 -7.06
N ALA A 64 -9.08 3.18 -6.38
CA ALA A 64 -8.66 2.88 -5.02
C ALA A 64 -7.14 2.69 -4.95
N LYS A 65 -6.51 3.27 -3.92
CA LYS A 65 -5.05 3.26 -3.76
C LYS A 65 -4.65 2.88 -2.35
N TYR A 66 -3.53 2.17 -2.25
CA TYR A 66 -2.81 2.11 -0.99
C TYR A 66 -2.20 3.47 -0.72
N SER A 67 -2.28 3.93 0.52
CA SER A 67 -1.75 5.24 0.89
C SER A 67 -1.36 5.31 2.35
N VAL A 68 -0.44 6.21 2.64
CA VAL A 68 -0.03 6.57 4.00
C VAL A 68 0.48 8.00 4.01
N THR A 69 0.15 8.73 5.06
CA THR A 69 0.76 10.03 5.37
C THR A 69 1.91 9.80 6.33
N ILE A 70 3.08 10.34 5.97
CA ILE A 70 4.34 10.11 6.65
C ILE A 70 4.72 11.42 7.33
N LEU A 71 4.93 11.33 8.64
CA LEU A 71 5.31 12.44 9.50
C LEU A 71 6.77 12.23 9.90
N VAL A 72 7.68 12.89 9.19
CA VAL A 72 9.13 12.85 9.48
C VAL A 72 9.45 13.95 10.47
N PRO A 73 10.01 13.66 11.66
CA PRO A 73 10.37 14.70 12.62
C PRO A 73 11.32 15.71 11.99
N LYS A 74 11.13 17.01 12.27
CA LYS A 74 12.04 18.07 11.77
C LYS A 74 13.47 17.91 12.30
N THR A 75 13.66 17.18 13.39
CA THR A 75 14.97 16.81 13.93
C THR A 75 15.73 15.81 13.04
N ASP A 76 15.04 15.03 12.20
CA ASP A 76 15.66 14.14 11.21
C ASP A 76 16.04 14.90 9.93
N VAL A 77 17.06 15.74 10.07
CA VAL A 77 17.63 16.54 8.98
C VAL A 77 18.20 15.67 7.87
N ALA A 78 18.66 14.44 8.18
CA ALA A 78 19.25 13.54 7.22
C ALA A 78 18.20 12.98 6.24
N THR A 79 17.03 12.58 6.75
CA THR A 79 15.91 12.16 5.88
C THR A 79 15.40 13.33 5.05
N LYS A 80 15.30 14.53 5.63
CA LYS A 80 14.87 15.72 4.88
C LYS A 80 15.82 16.04 3.72
N GLN A 81 17.13 16.01 3.94
CA GLN A 81 18.13 16.23 2.89
C GLN A 81 18.02 15.20 1.76
N LYS A 82 17.81 13.91 2.08
CA LYS A 82 17.60 12.86 1.07
C LYS A 82 16.33 13.10 0.25
N ILE A 83 15.25 13.52 0.91
CA ILE A 83 13.98 13.87 0.25
C ILE A 83 14.18 15.06 -0.70
N ASP A 84 14.87 16.11 -0.26
CA ASP A 84 15.13 17.30 -1.09
C ASP A 84 15.98 16.95 -2.32
N ALA A 85 17.04 16.16 -2.14
CA ALA A 85 17.86 15.67 -3.24
C ALA A 85 17.04 14.82 -4.23
N ALA A 86 16.14 13.97 -3.74
CA ALA A 86 15.27 13.16 -4.58
C ALA A 86 14.23 13.98 -5.34
N ILE A 87 13.70 15.05 -4.73
CA ILE A 87 12.80 15.99 -5.39
C ILE A 87 13.53 16.75 -6.50
N GLU A 88 14.76 17.21 -6.25
CA GLU A 88 15.58 17.86 -7.29
C GLU A 88 15.89 16.90 -8.44
N ALA A 89 16.25 15.65 -8.15
CA ALA A 89 16.42 14.62 -9.18
C ALA A 89 15.12 14.36 -9.98
N ALA A 90 13.95 14.37 -9.30
CA ALA A 90 12.66 14.25 -9.95
C ALA A 90 12.32 15.47 -10.83
N LYS A 91 12.75 16.68 -10.44
CA LYS A 91 12.62 17.89 -11.27
C LYS A 91 13.46 17.79 -12.54
N GLN A 92 14.71 17.32 -12.44
CA GLN A 92 15.57 17.16 -13.61
C GLN A 92 15.04 16.10 -14.58
N SER A 93 14.55 14.97 -14.08
CA SER A 93 13.89 13.98 -14.94
C SER A 93 12.57 14.50 -15.53
N GLY A 94 11.83 15.33 -14.79
CA GLY A 94 10.60 15.97 -15.28
C GLY A 94 10.83 16.94 -16.43
N LYS A 95 11.95 17.67 -16.41
CA LYS A 95 12.37 18.59 -17.46
C LYS A 95 12.34 17.90 -18.83
N SER A 96 12.99 16.75 -18.96
CA SER A 96 13.08 16.01 -20.23
C SER A 96 11.86 15.12 -20.50
N ALA A 97 11.28 14.49 -19.48
CA ALA A 97 10.27 13.46 -19.67
C ALA A 97 8.81 13.95 -19.67
N LYS A 98 8.50 15.09 -19.04
CA LYS A 98 7.10 15.53 -18.78
C LYS A 98 6.82 17.01 -19.06
N TRP A 99 7.84 17.87 -19.08
CA TRP A 99 7.63 19.33 -19.12
C TRP A 99 8.26 20.03 -20.33
N ASN A 100 8.49 19.31 -21.42
CA ASN A 100 8.94 19.85 -22.72
C ASN A 100 10.25 20.66 -22.62
N GLY A 101 11.21 20.17 -21.85
CA GLY A 101 12.54 20.76 -21.72
C GLY A 101 12.65 21.91 -20.72
N VAL A 102 11.56 22.34 -20.09
CA VAL A 102 11.55 23.48 -19.16
C VAL A 102 10.94 23.07 -17.81
N ILE A 103 11.67 23.31 -16.72
CA ILE A 103 11.14 23.14 -15.37
C ILE A 103 10.23 24.33 -15.05
N PRO A 104 8.96 24.13 -14.67
CA PRO A 104 8.07 25.22 -14.30
C PRO A 104 8.65 26.07 -13.15
N PRO A 105 8.51 27.40 -13.17
CA PRO A 105 9.06 28.28 -12.14
C PRO A 105 8.41 28.05 -10.77
N MET A 106 7.12 27.73 -10.76
CA MET A 106 6.40 27.26 -9.58
C MET A 106 6.03 25.81 -9.80
N ILE A 107 6.62 24.93 -8.99
CA ILE A 107 6.40 23.49 -9.08
C ILE A 107 5.77 22.98 -7.78
N ALA A 108 4.66 22.25 -7.91
CA ALA A 108 4.06 21.58 -6.76
C ALA A 108 5.00 20.47 -6.27
N VAL A 109 5.36 20.54 -4.98
CA VAL A 109 6.13 19.51 -4.28
C VAL A 109 5.24 18.83 -3.24
N PRO A 110 5.45 17.53 -2.96
CA PRO A 110 4.54 16.75 -2.13
C PRO A 110 4.86 16.82 -0.63
N VAL A 111 5.77 17.70 -0.21
CA VAL A 111 6.27 17.81 1.17
C VAL A 111 5.86 19.15 1.75
N TYR A 112 5.23 19.11 2.91
CA TYR A 112 4.65 20.26 3.59
C TYR A 112 5.20 20.43 5.00
N ASP A 113 5.12 21.65 5.49
CA ASP A 113 5.42 21.97 6.88
C ASP A 113 4.18 21.72 7.76
N GLY A 114 4.25 20.72 8.65
CA GLY A 114 3.16 20.37 9.56
C GLY A 114 2.86 21.42 10.64
N ASP A 115 3.76 22.38 10.87
CA ASP A 115 3.49 23.53 11.74
C ASP A 115 2.64 24.60 11.04
N GLY A 116 2.62 24.60 9.71
CA GLY A 116 1.91 25.55 8.88
C GLY A 116 0.47 25.12 8.54
N VAL A 117 0.04 25.54 7.35
CA VAL A 117 -1.31 25.31 6.81
C VAL A 117 -1.27 24.38 5.61
N LYS A 118 -2.36 23.62 5.43
CA LYS A 118 -2.58 22.76 4.27
C LYS A 118 -2.76 23.62 3.01
N PRO A 119 -2.06 23.31 1.90
CA PRO A 119 -2.22 24.07 0.65
C PRO A 119 -3.60 23.95 -0.01
N SER A 120 -4.41 22.96 0.39
CA SER A 120 -5.73 22.70 -0.19
C SER A 120 -6.80 23.68 0.26
N ASP A 121 -6.85 23.98 1.56
CA ASP A 121 -7.94 24.70 2.23
C ASP A 121 -7.45 25.84 3.12
N GLY A 122 -6.12 25.99 3.31
CA GLY A 122 -5.53 27.00 4.20
C GLY A 122 -5.73 26.70 5.69
N MET A 123 -6.32 25.55 6.04
CA MET A 123 -6.52 25.16 7.44
C MET A 123 -5.21 24.62 8.02
N PRO A 124 -4.98 24.77 9.34
CA PRO A 124 -3.81 24.18 9.98
C PRO A 124 -3.78 22.66 9.78
N PHE A 125 -2.58 22.10 9.71
CA PHE A 125 -2.44 20.65 9.89
C PHE A 125 -2.86 20.24 11.31
N GLY A 126 -3.28 18.99 11.47
CA GLY A 126 -3.66 18.44 12.78
C GLY A 126 -2.50 18.46 13.78
N ASP A 127 -2.82 18.35 15.06
CA ASP A 127 -1.83 18.43 16.14
C ASP A 127 -0.73 17.37 16.02
N GLU A 128 -1.06 16.20 15.45
CA GLU A 128 -0.11 15.11 15.20
C GLU A 128 0.99 15.50 14.20
N CYS A 129 0.75 16.51 13.36
CA CYS A 129 1.69 16.98 12.35
C CYS A 129 2.69 18.02 12.87
N LYS A 130 2.47 18.59 14.06
CA LYS A 130 3.35 19.63 14.62
C LYS A 130 4.77 19.12 14.82
N GLY A 131 5.76 19.94 14.47
CA GLY A 131 7.18 19.57 14.49
C GLY A 131 7.62 18.55 13.44
N HIS A 132 6.77 18.23 12.45
CA HIS A 132 7.07 17.25 11.40
C HIS A 132 7.02 17.85 9.99
N TRP A 133 7.80 17.25 9.09
CA TRP A 133 7.57 17.31 7.65
C TRP A 133 6.50 16.30 7.26
N VAL A 134 5.49 16.75 6.53
CA VAL A 134 4.29 15.96 6.21
C VAL A 134 4.23 15.71 4.70
N PHE A 135 4.10 14.45 4.31
CA PHE A 135 3.86 14.08 2.91
C PHE A 135 3.09 12.77 2.82
N SER A 136 2.26 12.65 1.78
CA SER A 136 1.49 11.43 1.53
C SER A 136 2.08 10.66 0.36
N ALA A 137 2.26 9.36 0.53
CA ALA A 137 2.71 8.44 -0.50
C ALA A 137 1.56 7.51 -0.89
N SER A 138 1.45 7.15 -2.18
CA SER A 138 0.43 6.21 -2.66
C SER A 138 0.96 5.22 -3.69
N SER A 139 0.34 4.05 -3.77
CA SER A 139 0.50 3.07 -4.86
C SER A 139 -0.88 2.59 -5.33
N LYS A 140 -0.92 2.08 -6.56
CA LYS A 140 -2.13 1.51 -7.14
C LYS A 140 -2.53 0.19 -6.47
N ALA A 141 -3.79 -0.20 -6.63
CA ALA A 141 -4.32 -1.43 -6.05
C ALA A 141 -3.62 -2.71 -6.57
N ASP A 142 -3.08 -2.69 -7.80
CA ASP A 142 -2.32 -3.80 -8.39
C ASP A 142 -0.87 -3.91 -7.88
N GLN A 143 -0.40 -2.92 -7.12
CA GLN A 143 0.95 -2.86 -6.55
C GLN A 143 0.88 -2.70 -5.02
N PRO A 144 0.43 -3.74 -4.29
CA PRO A 144 0.33 -3.69 -2.84
C PRO A 144 1.71 -3.55 -2.19
N PRO A 145 1.86 -2.68 -1.18
CA PRO A 145 3.10 -2.57 -0.43
C PRO A 145 3.34 -3.83 0.41
N LYS A 146 4.60 -4.23 0.52
CA LYS A 146 5.09 -5.25 1.46
C LYS A 146 5.31 -4.59 2.81
N ILE A 147 4.67 -5.14 3.83
CA ILE A 147 4.74 -4.61 5.19
C ILE A 147 5.49 -5.63 6.04
N VAL A 148 6.56 -5.18 6.70
CA VAL A 148 7.45 -6.02 7.49
C VAL A 148 7.65 -5.46 8.89
N ASP A 149 8.03 -6.32 9.83
CA ASP A 149 8.39 -5.96 11.19
C ASP A 149 9.84 -5.43 11.28
N ALA A 150 10.30 -5.13 12.51
CA ALA A 150 11.65 -4.65 12.77
C ALA A 150 12.74 -5.66 12.31
N ASN A 151 12.41 -6.95 12.28
CA ASN A 151 13.29 -8.05 11.86
C ASN A 151 13.15 -8.41 10.37
N LEU A 152 12.35 -7.65 9.60
CA LEU A 152 12.06 -7.85 8.18
C LEU A 152 11.19 -9.08 7.87
N ASN A 153 10.48 -9.62 8.86
CA ASN A 153 9.46 -10.64 8.63
C ASN A 153 8.15 -9.98 8.16
N PRO A 154 7.38 -10.60 7.25
CA PRO A 154 6.06 -10.12 6.89
C PRO A 154 5.14 -10.02 8.11
N ILE A 155 4.45 -8.90 8.27
CA ILE A 155 3.41 -8.75 9.29
C ILE A 155 2.13 -9.41 8.79
N LEU A 156 1.64 -10.40 9.54
CA LEU A 156 0.43 -11.17 9.20
C LEU A 156 -0.82 -10.68 9.93
N ASP A 157 -0.63 -10.16 11.15
CA ASP A 157 -1.73 -9.62 11.95
C ASP A 157 -2.08 -8.21 11.45
N PRO A 158 -3.30 -7.98 10.92
CA PRO A 158 -3.71 -6.66 10.46
C PRO A 158 -3.80 -5.62 11.57
N THR A 159 -3.94 -6.02 12.83
CA THR A 159 -4.03 -5.10 13.98
C THR A 159 -2.70 -4.41 14.27
N GLU A 160 -1.57 -5.02 13.84
CA GLU A 160 -0.24 -4.44 13.97
C GLU A 160 -0.02 -3.24 13.05
N VAL A 161 -0.86 -3.05 12.02
CA VAL A 161 -0.74 -2.00 11.00
C VAL A 161 -1.88 -0.99 11.16
N TYR A 162 -1.58 0.12 11.84
CA TYR A 162 -2.58 1.13 12.19
C TYR A 162 -2.01 2.56 12.09
N SER A 163 -2.90 3.55 11.96
CA SER A 163 -2.53 4.97 12.04
C SER A 163 -2.04 5.29 13.45
N GLY A 164 -0.87 5.90 13.59
CA GLY A 164 -0.21 6.18 14.87
C GLY A 164 1.06 5.37 15.10
N MET A 165 1.22 4.24 14.42
CA MET A 165 2.44 3.42 14.50
C MET A 165 3.66 4.15 13.93
N TYR A 166 4.85 3.70 14.33
CA TYR A 166 6.12 4.24 13.82
C TYR A 166 6.77 3.27 12.85
N GLY A 167 7.33 3.80 11.77
CA GLY A 167 7.96 2.97 10.75
C GLY A 167 8.90 3.72 9.82
N ARG A 168 9.54 2.95 8.95
CA ARG A 168 10.34 3.44 7.82
C ARG A 168 9.60 3.13 6.54
N VAL A 169 9.54 4.10 5.63
CA VAL A 169 8.81 3.95 4.37
C VAL A 169 9.74 4.15 3.20
N ALA A 170 9.73 3.21 2.27
CA ALA A 170 10.37 3.38 0.98
C ALA A 170 9.44 4.15 0.03
N VAL A 171 9.82 5.37 -0.30
CA VAL A 171 9.10 6.26 -1.22
C VAL A 171 9.90 6.53 -2.48
N ASN A 172 9.21 6.88 -3.55
CA ASN A 172 9.82 7.36 -4.79
C ASN A 172 9.16 8.67 -5.22
N PHE A 173 9.99 9.65 -5.55
CA PHE A 173 9.54 10.93 -6.09
C PHE A 173 9.52 10.86 -7.62
N ALA A 174 8.44 11.26 -8.27
CA ALA A 174 8.41 11.27 -9.73
C ALA A 174 7.68 12.49 -10.28
N PRO A 175 8.14 13.04 -11.42
CA PRO A 175 7.47 14.15 -12.06
C PRO A 175 6.13 13.68 -12.65
N TYR A 176 5.12 14.53 -12.51
CA TYR A 176 3.83 14.36 -13.17
C TYR A 176 3.49 15.59 -14.01
N ALA A 177 2.68 15.33 -15.03
CA ALA A 177 1.93 16.31 -15.79
C ALA A 177 0.55 15.70 -16.02
N SER A 178 -0.47 16.18 -15.31
CA SER A 178 -1.81 15.61 -15.31
C SER A 178 -2.84 16.71 -15.07
N ASN A 179 -3.94 16.70 -15.83
CA ASN A 179 -5.02 17.69 -15.72
C ASN A 179 -4.52 19.14 -15.73
N GLY A 180 -3.55 19.45 -16.60
CA GLY A 180 -2.93 20.77 -16.70
C GLY A 180 -1.96 21.13 -15.55
N LYS A 181 -1.89 20.32 -14.49
CA LYS A 181 -0.97 20.52 -13.35
C LYS A 181 0.34 19.79 -13.58
N LYS A 182 1.45 20.43 -13.21
CA LYS A 182 2.81 19.89 -13.27
C LYS A 182 3.42 19.93 -11.87
N GLY A 183 4.10 18.88 -11.47
CA GLY A 183 4.66 18.78 -10.13
C GLY A 183 5.47 17.53 -9.91
N VAL A 184 5.96 17.35 -8.69
CA VAL A 184 6.54 16.10 -8.21
C VAL A 184 5.53 15.42 -7.30
N GLY A 185 5.23 14.15 -7.58
CA GLY A 185 4.42 13.29 -6.71
C GLY A 185 5.31 12.45 -5.82
N CYS A 186 4.75 12.01 -4.68
CA CYS A 186 5.37 11.01 -3.81
C CYS A 186 4.59 9.70 -3.92
N TYR A 187 5.28 8.62 -4.26
CA TYR A 187 4.70 7.31 -4.50
C TYR A 187 5.28 6.30 -3.52
N LEU A 188 4.44 5.38 -3.05
CA LEU A 188 4.92 4.22 -2.31
C LEU A 188 5.74 3.37 -3.28
N SER A 189 7.01 3.11 -2.93
CA SER A 189 7.88 2.30 -3.77
C SER A 189 7.45 0.85 -3.70
N THR A 190 7.60 0.23 -2.53
CA THR A 190 7.23 -1.19 -2.35
C THR A 190 7.20 -1.63 -0.89
N ASN A 191 8.00 -1.04 -0.01
CA ASN A 191 8.23 -1.59 1.32
C ASN A 191 7.89 -0.57 2.42
N VAL A 192 7.24 -1.06 3.47
CA VAL A 192 7.01 -0.36 4.74
C VAL A 192 7.52 -1.27 5.86
N GLN A 193 8.35 -0.72 6.74
CA GLN A 193 8.85 -1.42 7.92
C GLN A 193 8.23 -0.80 9.16
N LYS A 194 7.46 -1.57 9.94
CA LYS A 194 7.07 -1.18 11.30
C LYS A 194 8.30 -1.28 12.20
N THR A 195 8.52 -0.25 13.00
CA THR A 195 9.67 -0.16 13.92
C THR A 195 9.23 -0.33 15.38
N ARG A 196 8.11 0.28 15.76
CA ARG A 196 7.50 0.16 17.09
C ARG A 196 6.06 0.67 17.07
N ASP A 197 5.35 0.38 18.15
CA ASP A 197 4.03 0.94 18.41
C ASP A 197 4.06 2.42 18.76
N GLY A 198 2.91 3.05 18.60
CA GLY A 198 2.62 4.42 18.98
C GLY A 198 1.17 4.56 19.39
N GLU A 199 0.81 5.72 19.95
CA GLU A 199 -0.59 6.01 20.25
C GLU A 199 -1.41 6.02 18.94
N PRO A 200 -2.51 5.22 18.86
CA PRO A 200 -3.38 5.18 17.71
C PRO A 200 -3.92 6.58 17.35
N LEU A 201 -3.93 6.88 16.06
CA LEU A 201 -4.41 8.14 15.50
C LEU A 201 -5.72 7.92 14.74
N GLY A 202 -6.66 8.84 14.92
CA GLY A 202 -8.01 8.77 14.36
C GLY A 202 -9.01 8.17 15.34
N SER A 203 -10.25 7.97 14.89
CA SER A 203 -11.27 7.32 15.71
C SER A 203 -10.88 5.87 15.93
N ALA A 204 -10.25 5.57 17.08
CA ALA A 204 -10.18 4.20 17.56
C ALA A 204 -11.61 3.64 17.62
N ALA A 205 -11.79 2.40 17.18
CA ALA A 205 -13.02 1.70 17.52
C ALA A 205 -13.10 1.67 19.07
N PRO A 206 -14.25 2.00 19.67
CA PRO A 206 -14.43 1.86 21.11
C PRO A 206 -14.06 0.43 21.53
N ALA A 207 -13.58 0.28 22.76
CA ALA A 207 -13.24 -1.05 23.25
C ALA A 207 -14.49 -1.93 23.19
N ALA A 208 -14.36 -3.22 22.88
CA ALA A 208 -15.53 -4.12 22.85
C ALA A 208 -16.32 -4.11 24.19
N ALA A 209 -15.64 -3.86 25.32
CA ALA A 209 -16.28 -3.70 26.62
C ALA A 209 -17.10 -2.40 26.74
N GLU A 210 -16.76 -1.36 25.98
CA GLU A 210 -17.54 -0.11 25.86
C GLU A 210 -18.76 -0.30 24.95
N ASP A 211 -18.65 -1.10 23.90
CA ASP A 211 -19.77 -1.41 22.99
C ASP A 211 -20.76 -2.44 23.56
N PHE A 212 -20.26 -3.48 24.23
CA PHE A 212 -21.05 -4.63 24.65
C PHE A 212 -21.21 -4.74 26.18
N GLY A 213 -20.60 -3.83 26.94
CA GLY A 213 -20.53 -3.92 28.40
C GLY A 213 -19.63 -5.07 28.87
N SER A 214 -19.26 -5.07 30.15
CA SER A 214 -18.68 -6.28 30.77
C SER A 214 -19.75 -7.37 30.86
N LEU A 215 -19.42 -8.63 30.55
CA LEU A 215 -20.26 -9.81 30.83
C LEU A 215 -20.41 -10.09 32.34
N ALA A 216 -20.52 -9.05 33.17
CA ALA A 216 -20.88 -9.16 34.58
C ALA A 216 -22.40 -9.32 34.68
N GLY A 217 -22.90 -10.50 34.32
CA GLY A 217 -24.33 -10.77 34.35
C GLY A 217 -24.77 -12.20 34.08
N THR A 218 -23.89 -13.11 33.67
CA THR A 218 -24.21 -14.55 33.61
C THR A 218 -23.49 -15.26 34.74
N VAL A 219 -24.10 -15.21 35.93
CA VAL A 219 -23.82 -16.16 36.99
C VAL A 219 -24.14 -17.55 36.41
N PRO A 220 -23.18 -18.48 36.23
CA PRO A 220 -23.54 -19.85 35.95
C PRO A 220 -24.39 -20.36 37.13
N PRO A 221 -25.50 -21.09 36.89
CA PRO A 221 -26.35 -21.56 37.97
C PRO A 221 -25.51 -22.39 38.96
N PRO A 222 -25.68 -22.16 40.28
CA PRO A 222 -24.96 -22.95 41.27
C PRO A 222 -25.35 -24.42 41.14
N TYR A 223 -24.36 -25.31 41.09
CA TYR A 223 -24.53 -26.75 41.23
C TYR A 223 -25.18 -27.03 42.60
N GLY A 224 -26.50 -27.15 42.59
CA GLY A 224 -27.33 -27.51 43.74
C GLY A 224 -27.38 -29.01 43.91
N GLN A 225 -26.81 -29.45 45.04
CA GLN A 225 -26.87 -30.77 45.66
C GLN A 225 -28.23 -31.47 45.49
N GLN A 226 -28.20 -32.75 45.11
CA GLN A 226 -29.40 -33.61 45.10
C GLN A 226 -29.82 -33.95 46.54
N PRO A 227 -31.10 -33.79 46.93
CA PRO A 227 -31.57 -34.26 48.22
C PRO A 227 -31.72 -35.79 48.22
N VAL A 228 -31.07 -36.43 49.19
CA VAL A 228 -31.17 -37.87 49.47
C VAL A 228 -32.45 -38.13 50.25
N THR A 229 -33.36 -38.94 49.72
CA THR A 229 -34.58 -39.39 50.40
C THR A 229 -34.33 -40.69 51.19
N PRO A 230 -34.78 -40.80 52.45
CA PRO A 230 -34.64 -42.03 53.23
C PRO A 230 -35.71 -43.07 52.88
N TYR A 231 -35.28 -44.33 52.88
CA TYR A 231 -36.05 -45.53 52.54
C TYR A 231 -37.23 -45.80 53.48
N SER A 232 -38.40 -46.10 52.91
CA SER A 232 -39.45 -46.88 53.56
C SER A 232 -39.75 -48.14 52.73
N GLN A 233 -39.66 -49.29 53.38
CA GLN A 233 -39.86 -50.62 52.80
C GLN A 233 -41.33 -50.89 52.49
N GLN A 234 -41.61 -51.54 51.35
CA GLN A 234 -42.87 -52.25 51.12
C GLN A 234 -42.64 -53.61 50.42
N PRO A 235 -43.54 -54.60 50.66
CA PRO A 235 -43.27 -56.01 50.44
C PRO A 235 -43.52 -56.51 49.01
N MET A 236 -42.80 -57.59 48.65
CA MET A 236 -42.92 -58.35 47.40
C MET A 236 -44.30 -59.00 47.21
N THR A 237 -44.85 -58.92 45.98
CA THR A 237 -45.71 -59.96 45.38
C THR A 237 -45.51 -60.04 43.86
N PRO A 238 -45.74 -61.20 43.23
CA PRO A 238 -45.10 -61.55 41.95
C PRO A 238 -46.05 -61.70 40.75
N TYR A 239 -45.44 -61.77 39.56
CA TYR A 239 -45.94 -62.20 38.24
C TYR A 239 -47.02 -61.36 37.52
N GLY A 240 -46.68 -60.92 36.29
CA GLY A 240 -47.67 -60.65 35.25
C GLY A 240 -47.29 -59.61 34.19
N GLN A 241 -46.69 -60.09 33.10
CA GLN A 241 -46.80 -59.64 31.69
C GLN A 241 -46.56 -58.17 31.29
N GLN A 242 -45.66 -58.00 30.31
CA GLN A 242 -45.43 -56.77 29.54
C GLN A 242 -46.64 -56.38 28.69
N PRO A 243 -46.85 -55.07 28.50
CA PRO A 243 -46.85 -54.55 27.13
C PRO A 243 -45.95 -53.32 26.96
N VAL A 244 -45.40 -53.20 25.75
CA VAL A 244 -44.42 -52.20 25.30
C VAL A 244 -45.13 -51.09 24.53
N SER A 245 -44.93 -49.82 24.91
CA SER A 245 -44.91 -48.57 24.08
C SER A 245 -45.33 -47.34 24.92
N PRO A 246 -45.05 -46.08 24.53
CA PRO A 246 -44.14 -45.58 23.48
C PRO A 246 -43.07 -44.60 24.01
N TYR A 247 -42.02 -44.44 23.22
CA TYR A 247 -40.90 -43.53 23.44
C TYR A 247 -41.34 -42.07 23.21
N VAL A 248 -41.20 -41.23 24.24
CA VAL A 248 -41.19 -39.77 24.11
C VAL A 248 -39.75 -39.28 24.03
N GLN A 249 -39.51 -38.42 23.04
CA GLN A 249 -38.22 -37.96 22.53
C GLN A 249 -37.54 -36.96 23.48
N GLN A 250 -36.21 -37.09 23.62
CA GLN A 250 -35.33 -36.02 24.13
C GLN A 250 -35.06 -35.00 23.01
N PRO A 251 -34.97 -33.69 23.31
CA PRO A 251 -34.55 -32.70 22.33
C PRO A 251 -33.03 -32.75 22.08
N VAL A 252 -32.69 -32.70 20.80
CA VAL A 252 -31.33 -32.77 20.23
C VAL A 252 -30.70 -31.36 20.21
N ALA A 253 -29.41 -31.28 20.54
CA ALA A 253 -28.59 -30.07 20.44
C ALA A 253 -28.29 -29.68 18.97
N PRO A 254 -28.16 -28.38 18.64
CA PRO A 254 -27.94 -27.93 17.27
C PRO A 254 -26.52 -28.26 16.75
N GLN A 255 -26.45 -28.85 15.55
CA GLN A 255 -25.23 -29.10 14.80
C GLN A 255 -24.82 -27.90 13.93
N GLN A 256 -23.50 -27.77 13.73
CA GLN A 256 -22.85 -26.79 12.84
C GLN A 256 -23.09 -27.11 11.35
N PRO A 257 -23.20 -26.12 10.45
CA PRO A 257 -23.27 -26.38 9.01
C PRO A 257 -21.88 -26.66 8.41
N GLN A 258 -21.74 -27.85 7.84
CA GLN A 258 -20.65 -28.27 6.96
C GLN A 258 -20.92 -27.78 5.54
N TYR A 259 -20.13 -26.84 5.02
CA TYR A 259 -20.18 -26.43 3.61
C TYR A 259 -19.32 -27.38 2.76
N GLY A 260 -19.98 -28.24 1.98
CA GLY A 260 -19.39 -28.89 0.82
C GLY A 260 -20.28 -28.65 -0.40
N GLN A 261 -19.75 -28.00 -1.43
CA GLN A 261 -20.22 -28.15 -2.81
C GLN A 261 -19.08 -27.78 -3.78
N GLN A 262 -18.88 -28.65 -4.76
CA GLN A 262 -17.91 -28.59 -5.84
C GLN A 262 -18.55 -27.84 -7.03
N PRO A 263 -17.87 -26.89 -7.72
CA PRO A 263 -18.47 -26.26 -8.89
C PRO A 263 -18.29 -27.13 -10.13
N THR A 264 -19.42 -27.44 -10.78
CA THR A 264 -19.51 -27.95 -12.15
C THR A 264 -19.26 -26.81 -13.15
N ALA A 265 -18.57 -27.12 -14.25
CA ALA A 265 -18.20 -26.18 -15.31
C ALA A 265 -19.43 -25.60 -16.04
N PRO A 266 -19.42 -24.30 -16.40
CA PRO A 266 -20.41 -23.76 -17.33
C PRO A 266 -19.96 -23.89 -18.80
N SER A 267 -20.91 -24.35 -19.60
CA SER A 267 -20.95 -24.39 -21.06
C SER A 267 -20.87 -23.00 -21.69
N GLN A 268 -20.24 -22.92 -22.87
CA GLN A 268 -20.21 -21.73 -23.71
C GLN A 268 -21.55 -21.51 -24.44
N PRO A 269 -21.93 -20.24 -24.65
CA PRO A 269 -22.67 -19.85 -25.84
C PRO A 269 -21.79 -18.99 -26.76
N MET A 270 -21.70 -19.47 -28.00
CA MET A 270 -21.27 -18.72 -29.17
C MET A 270 -22.36 -17.69 -29.53
N TYR A 271 -22.01 -16.48 -29.95
CA TYR A 271 -22.60 -15.71 -31.06
C TYR A 271 -22.09 -14.25 -31.01
N GLY A 272 -21.53 -13.80 -32.13
CA GLY A 272 -21.01 -12.45 -32.28
C GLY A 272 -22.09 -11.39 -32.48
N GLN A 273 -21.74 -10.14 -32.20
CA GLN A 273 -22.25 -8.94 -32.89
C GLN A 273 -21.34 -7.75 -32.55
N ALA A 274 -20.99 -6.97 -33.57
CA ALA A 274 -20.17 -5.77 -33.48
C ALA A 274 -20.94 -4.63 -32.77
N PRO A 275 -20.26 -3.74 -32.03
CA PRO A 275 -20.93 -2.66 -31.30
C PRO A 275 -21.52 -1.61 -32.27
N GLN A 276 -22.82 -1.34 -32.15
CA GLN A 276 -23.48 -0.23 -32.83
C GLN A 276 -23.11 1.11 -32.19
N GLN A 277 -22.83 2.12 -33.03
CA GLN A 277 -22.58 3.48 -32.59
C GLN A 277 -23.87 4.17 -32.11
N PRO A 278 -23.79 5.08 -31.13
CA PRO A 278 -24.96 5.81 -30.62
C PRO A 278 -25.54 6.72 -31.71
N GLN A 279 -26.84 6.55 -32.02
CA GLN A 279 -27.59 7.45 -32.90
C GLN A 279 -27.77 8.81 -32.21
N GLN A 280 -27.29 9.88 -32.85
CA GLN A 280 -27.63 11.25 -32.48
C GLN A 280 -29.00 11.62 -33.05
N PHE A 281 -29.81 12.31 -32.27
CA PHE A 281 -31.13 12.82 -32.67
C PHE A 281 -31.07 14.35 -32.78
N ASP A 282 -31.80 14.91 -33.75
CA ASP A 282 -31.91 16.36 -33.90
C ASP A 282 -32.75 16.94 -32.74
N PRO A 283 -32.22 17.90 -31.96
CA PRO A 283 -32.89 18.42 -30.77
C PRO A 283 -34.13 19.27 -31.06
N ILE A 284 -34.42 19.64 -32.31
CA ILE A 284 -35.60 20.44 -32.67
C ILE A 284 -36.74 19.57 -33.22
N THR A 285 -36.42 18.46 -33.89
CA THR A 285 -37.42 17.64 -34.60
C THR A 285 -37.54 16.19 -34.13
N GLY A 286 -36.61 15.71 -33.29
CA GLY A 286 -36.67 14.35 -32.70
C GLY A 286 -36.43 13.21 -33.68
N ALA A 287 -36.02 13.50 -34.91
CA ALA A 287 -35.69 12.48 -35.90
C ALA A 287 -34.25 11.95 -35.73
N PRO A 288 -33.99 10.64 -35.96
CA PRO A 288 -32.64 10.08 -35.91
C PRO A 288 -31.76 10.60 -37.05
N ILE A 289 -30.58 11.13 -36.71
CA ILE A 289 -29.57 11.59 -37.67
C ILE A 289 -28.77 10.38 -38.13
N ASN A 290 -29.19 9.76 -39.23
CA ASN A 290 -28.51 8.59 -39.80
C ASN A 290 -27.48 9.07 -40.84
N GLY A 291 -26.28 9.42 -40.38
CA GLY A 291 -25.21 9.97 -41.22
C GLY A 291 -24.10 8.97 -41.49
N GLY A 292 -24.21 8.23 -42.60
CA GLY A 292 -23.09 7.50 -43.19
C GLY A 292 -22.71 8.11 -44.53
N VAL A 293 -21.48 8.61 -44.67
CA VAL A 293 -20.72 8.64 -45.93
C VAL A 293 -19.23 8.52 -45.60
N TYR A 294 -18.64 7.43 -46.10
CA TYR A 294 -17.21 7.20 -46.28
C TYR A 294 -16.66 8.08 -47.41
N GLY A 295 -15.43 8.59 -47.26
CA GLY A 295 -14.53 8.78 -48.41
C GLY A 295 -13.88 10.15 -48.60
N ILE A 296 -12.54 10.07 -48.70
CA ILE A 296 -11.51 11.02 -49.18
C ILE A 296 -10.96 11.99 -48.13
#